data_AF-A0A6A6BTU5-F1
#
_entry.id   AF-A0A6A6BTU5-F1
#
_cell.length_a   1.000
_cell.length_b   1.000
_cell.length_c   1.000
_cell.angle_alpha   90.00
_cell.angle_beta   90.00
_cell.angle_gamma   90.00
#
_symmetry.space_group_name_H-M   'P 1'
#
loop_
_entity.id
_entity.type
_entity.pdbx_description
1 polymer ?
#
loop_
_entity_poly.entity_id
_entity_poly.type
_entity_poly.pdbx_seq_one_letter_code
_entity_poly.pdbx_strand_id
1 'polypeptide(L)'
;MRAKVLTPFPRPRSHRHLINDLHSLLPHSRKDAKLDTKTKLYQLNEVAELYNCNNVMFFEARKGKDLYLWMSKPPNGPTVKMHLQNLHTMEELHFTGNCLKGSRPILSFDAAFDKQAHLRVIKELFLHTFGVPKGARKTKPFIDHVMAFTVAEGKIWIRCYEVSESEAEKASKKAKDGEEDMDVDDAAPKKGANKHETKASLVEIGPRFVLTPIVIQESSFGGPIIYENKEFVSPNQIRSELRLSKAGRHNRRAEQGLERKTKRGDLGLVSEGGRKKEKDALDDRVLFA
;
A
#
# COMPACT_ATOMS: atom_id res chain seq x y z
N MET A 1 -26.42 -0.02 6.87
CA MET A 1 -25.55 -0.31 5.71
C MET A 1 -25.41 -1.81 5.57
N ARG A 2 -25.73 -2.38 4.42
CA ARG A 2 -25.73 -3.83 4.24
C ARG A 2 -24.77 -4.20 3.11
N ALA A 3 -23.85 -5.07 3.47
CA ALA A 3 -23.03 -5.93 2.63
C ALA A 3 -22.04 -5.29 1.64
N LYS A 4 -20.88 -5.95 1.49
CA LYS A 4 -19.84 -5.58 0.54
C LYS A 4 -19.41 -6.77 -0.26
N VAL A 5 -19.29 -6.63 -1.57
CA VAL A 5 -18.78 -7.71 -2.41
C VAL A 5 -17.26 -7.63 -2.48
N LEU A 6 -16.58 -8.71 -2.12
CA LEU A 6 -15.14 -8.92 -2.30
C LEU A 6 -14.92 -9.89 -3.47
N THR A 7 -14.63 -9.36 -4.66
CA THR A 7 -14.41 -10.19 -5.87
C THR A 7 -12.91 -10.43 -6.12
N PRO A 8 -12.47 -11.70 -6.17
CA PRO A 8 -11.08 -12.06 -6.39
C PRO A 8 -10.68 -12.22 -7.88
N PHE A 9 -9.48 -11.78 -8.30
CA PHE A 9 -8.81 -12.24 -9.53
C PHE A 9 -7.75 -13.33 -9.19
N PRO A 10 -7.29 -14.23 -10.09
CA PRO A 10 -6.17 -15.13 -9.82
C PRO A 10 -4.93 -14.36 -9.35
N ARG A 11 -4.39 -14.79 -8.19
CA ARG A 11 -3.50 -13.97 -7.38
C ARG A 11 -2.38 -14.74 -6.68
N PRO A 12 -1.22 -14.08 -6.44
CA PRO A 12 -0.21 -14.50 -5.48
C PRO A 12 -0.79 -14.88 -4.12
N ARG A 13 -0.05 -15.70 -3.35
CA ARG A 13 -0.48 -16.17 -2.01
C ARG A 13 -0.78 -15.00 -1.07
N SER A 14 0.09 -13.99 -1.04
CA SER A 14 -0.09 -12.78 -0.22
C SER A 14 -1.42 -12.05 -0.47
N HIS A 15 -1.83 -11.84 -1.72
CA HIS A 15 -3.09 -11.16 -2.00
C HIS A 15 -4.32 -12.02 -1.63
N ARG A 16 -4.19 -13.34 -1.58
CA ARG A 16 -5.26 -14.22 -1.09
C ARG A 16 -5.41 -14.09 0.42
N HIS A 17 -4.31 -14.05 1.15
CA HIS A 17 -4.31 -13.82 2.60
C HIS A 17 -4.89 -12.45 2.93
N LEU A 18 -4.47 -11.37 2.27
CA LEU A 18 -5.06 -10.03 2.45
C LEU A 18 -6.60 -10.03 2.38
N ILE A 19 -7.17 -10.75 1.43
CA ILE A 19 -8.64 -10.74 1.26
C ILE A 19 -9.33 -11.62 2.30
N ASN A 20 -8.68 -12.66 2.79
CA ASN A 20 -9.16 -13.40 3.94
C ASN A 20 -9.06 -12.56 5.23
N ASP A 21 -7.98 -11.78 5.38
CA ASP A 21 -7.78 -10.86 6.51
C ASP A 21 -8.85 -9.76 6.50
N LEU A 22 -9.09 -9.12 5.36
CA LEU A 22 -10.16 -8.12 5.21
C LEU A 22 -11.55 -8.72 5.44
N HIS A 23 -11.78 -9.96 5.02
CA HIS A 23 -13.05 -10.65 5.25
C HIS A 23 -13.25 -11.02 6.73
N SER A 24 -12.18 -11.28 7.48
CA SER A 24 -12.24 -11.56 8.92
C SER A 24 -12.49 -10.30 9.75
N LEU A 25 -11.90 -9.17 9.32
CA LEU A 25 -12.10 -7.84 9.93
C LEU A 25 -13.49 -7.25 9.64
N LEU A 26 -14.04 -7.49 8.45
CA LEU A 26 -15.30 -6.90 8.00
C LEU A 26 -16.44 -7.94 8.02
N PRO A 27 -17.22 -8.06 9.11
CA PRO A 27 -18.26 -9.08 9.26
C PRO A 27 -19.43 -8.90 8.28
N HIS A 28 -19.64 -7.67 7.80
CA HIS A 28 -20.61 -7.35 6.75
C HIS A 28 -20.08 -7.64 5.34
N SER A 29 -18.82 -8.02 5.16
CA SER A 29 -18.33 -8.41 3.84
C SER A 29 -18.87 -9.77 3.41
N ARG A 30 -19.06 -9.92 2.10
CA ARG A 30 -19.38 -11.19 1.44
C ARG A 30 -18.30 -11.44 0.40
N LYS A 31 -17.61 -12.56 0.54
CA LYS A 31 -16.64 -13.03 -0.45
C LYS A 31 -17.39 -13.71 -1.58
N ASP A 32 -17.14 -13.26 -2.80
CA ASP A 32 -17.77 -13.78 -3.99
C ASP A 32 -16.79 -14.56 -4.87
N ALA A 33 -17.32 -15.29 -5.85
CA ALA A 33 -16.55 -15.98 -6.87
C ALA A 33 -15.70 -15.01 -7.69
N LYS A 34 -14.69 -15.57 -8.37
CA LYS A 34 -13.78 -14.77 -9.19
C LYS A 34 -14.52 -14.18 -10.37
N LEU A 35 -14.35 -12.89 -10.62
CA LEU A 35 -14.78 -12.28 -11.87
C LEU A 35 -13.76 -12.61 -12.96
N ASP A 36 -14.20 -13.25 -14.04
CA ASP A 36 -13.32 -13.71 -15.13
C ASP A 36 -12.95 -12.57 -16.09
N THR A 37 -13.84 -11.58 -16.23
CA THR A 37 -13.70 -10.42 -17.10
C THR A 37 -12.91 -9.29 -16.44
N LYS A 38 -11.92 -8.74 -17.16
CA LYS A 38 -11.12 -7.57 -16.70
C LYS A 38 -11.66 -6.22 -17.17
N THR A 39 -12.47 -6.22 -18.23
CA THR A 39 -12.88 -5.01 -18.95
C THR A 39 -14.32 -4.61 -18.62
N LYS A 40 -15.20 -5.59 -18.38
CA LYS A 40 -16.64 -5.39 -18.17
C LYS A 40 -16.96 -5.25 -16.67
N LEU A 41 -16.48 -4.16 -16.07
CA LEU A 41 -16.65 -3.92 -14.62
C LEU A 41 -18.10 -3.58 -14.22
N TYR A 42 -18.96 -3.19 -15.16
CA TYR A 42 -20.37 -2.91 -14.91
C TYR A 42 -21.14 -4.12 -14.35
N GLN A 43 -20.68 -5.35 -14.65
CA GLN A 43 -21.26 -6.59 -14.11
C GLN A 43 -21.18 -6.65 -12.58
N LEU A 44 -20.24 -5.92 -11.97
CA LEU A 44 -20.15 -5.83 -10.51
C LEU A 44 -21.35 -5.09 -9.89
N ASN A 45 -22.04 -4.24 -10.65
CA ASN A 45 -23.26 -3.59 -10.19
C ASN A 45 -24.39 -4.62 -10.06
N GLU A 46 -24.55 -5.52 -11.03
CA GLU A 46 -25.53 -6.61 -10.99
C GLU A 46 -25.27 -7.56 -9.82
N VAL A 47 -24.00 -7.92 -9.60
CA VAL A 47 -23.58 -8.74 -8.46
C VAL A 47 -23.89 -8.04 -7.13
N ALA A 48 -23.63 -6.73 -7.05
CA ALA A 48 -23.94 -5.97 -5.85
C ALA A 48 -25.45 -5.88 -5.60
N GLU A 49 -26.26 -5.76 -6.64
CA GLU A 49 -27.72 -5.75 -6.54
C GLU A 49 -28.25 -7.12 -6.07
N LEU A 50 -27.77 -8.22 -6.66
CA LEU A 50 -28.14 -9.59 -6.27
C LEU A 50 -27.88 -9.86 -4.79
N TYR A 51 -26.76 -9.36 -4.26
CA TYR A 51 -26.38 -9.52 -2.85
C TYR A 51 -26.86 -8.38 -1.94
N ASN A 52 -27.58 -7.39 -2.48
CA ASN A 52 -28.02 -6.19 -1.79
C ASN A 52 -26.86 -5.51 -1.02
N CYS A 53 -25.75 -5.30 -1.74
CA CYS A 53 -24.53 -4.67 -1.27
C CYS A 53 -24.50 -3.19 -1.66
N ASN A 54 -24.25 -2.33 -0.69
CA ASN A 54 -24.15 -0.88 -0.91
C ASN A 54 -22.75 -0.40 -1.29
N ASN A 55 -21.73 -1.24 -1.14
CA ASN A 55 -20.38 -0.93 -1.56
C ASN A 55 -19.74 -2.18 -2.18
N VAL A 56 -18.84 -1.98 -3.14
CA VAL A 56 -18.09 -3.07 -3.77
C VAL A 56 -16.61 -2.81 -3.59
N MET A 57 -15.85 -3.86 -3.30
CA MET A 57 -14.39 -3.87 -3.30
C MET A 57 -13.90 -4.92 -4.30
N PHE A 58 -13.41 -4.46 -5.45
CA PHE A 58 -12.88 -5.32 -6.48
C PHE A 58 -11.34 -5.24 -6.53
N PHE A 59 -10.70 -6.40 -6.49
CA PHE A 59 -9.24 -6.50 -6.43
C PHE A 59 -8.68 -7.04 -7.75
N GLU A 60 -8.16 -6.14 -8.57
CA GLU A 60 -7.58 -6.42 -9.87
C GLU A 60 -6.07 -6.69 -9.74
N ALA A 61 -5.65 -7.91 -10.01
CA ALA A 61 -4.23 -8.25 -10.05
C ALA A 61 -3.69 -8.27 -11.48
N ARG A 62 -2.58 -7.56 -11.72
CA ARG A 62 -1.90 -7.53 -13.02
C ARG A 62 -0.51 -8.16 -12.92
N LYS A 63 -0.18 -8.97 -13.94
CA LYS A 63 1.14 -9.64 -14.09
C LYS A 63 1.61 -10.41 -12.85
N GLY A 64 0.68 -10.84 -11.98
CA GLY A 64 0.98 -11.54 -10.73
C GLY A 64 1.82 -10.75 -9.72
N LYS A 65 1.93 -9.42 -9.88
CA LYS A 65 2.76 -8.56 -9.01
C LYS A 65 2.01 -7.32 -8.54
N ASP A 66 1.36 -6.63 -9.47
CA ASP A 66 0.70 -5.36 -9.19
C ASP A 66 -0.75 -5.63 -8.74
N LEU A 67 -1.19 -4.96 -7.67
CA LEU A 67 -2.55 -5.07 -7.16
C LEU A 67 -3.23 -3.70 -7.20
N TYR A 68 -4.41 -3.67 -7.79
CA TYR A 68 -5.26 -2.49 -7.83
C TYR A 68 -6.56 -2.79 -7.08
N LEU A 69 -7.00 -1.81 -6.31
CA LEU A 69 -8.24 -1.85 -5.57
C LEU A 69 -9.21 -0.86 -6.19
N TRP A 70 -10.36 -1.36 -6.60
CA TRP A 70 -11.50 -0.57 -7.01
C TRP A 70 -12.53 -0.58 -5.88
N MET A 71 -12.95 0.60 -5.45
CA MET A 71 -14.05 0.73 -4.51
C MET A 71 -15.13 1.61 -5.09
N SER A 72 -16.36 1.14 -5.02
CA SER A 72 -17.51 1.87 -5.54
C SER A 72 -18.70 1.76 -4.60
N LYS A 73 -19.61 2.73 -4.71
CA LYS A 73 -20.98 2.67 -4.21
C LYS A 73 -21.95 2.43 -5.38
N PRO A 74 -22.29 1.17 -5.70
CA PRO A 74 -23.32 0.89 -6.70
C PRO A 74 -24.71 1.36 -6.21
N PRO A 75 -25.63 1.75 -7.11
CA PRO A 75 -25.45 1.87 -8.57
C PRO A 75 -24.86 3.21 -9.03
N ASN A 76 -24.94 4.26 -8.18
CA ASN A 76 -24.71 5.63 -8.62
C ASN A 76 -23.22 6.06 -8.65
N GLY A 77 -22.33 5.37 -7.94
CA GLY A 77 -20.95 5.81 -7.71
C GLY A 77 -20.78 6.60 -6.41
N PRO A 78 -19.60 7.18 -6.13
CA PRO A 78 -18.42 7.26 -7.00
C PRO A 78 -17.57 5.98 -6.99
N THR A 79 -16.69 5.85 -7.98
CA THR A 79 -15.69 4.77 -8.04
C THR A 79 -14.28 5.32 -7.86
N VAL A 80 -13.54 4.78 -6.91
CA VAL A 80 -12.13 5.12 -6.67
C VAL A 80 -11.26 3.94 -7.05
N LYS A 81 -10.30 4.17 -7.94
CA LYS A 81 -9.25 3.21 -8.27
C LYS A 81 -7.96 3.60 -7.57
N MET A 82 -7.38 2.65 -6.83
CA MET A 82 -6.13 2.84 -6.12
C MET A 82 -5.13 1.73 -6.40
N HIS A 83 -3.85 2.07 -6.39
CA HIS A 83 -2.76 1.11 -6.44
C HIS A 83 -2.38 0.69 -5.02
N LEU A 84 -2.30 -0.61 -4.76
CA LEU A 84 -1.94 -1.18 -3.47
C LEU A 84 -0.45 -1.59 -3.48
N GLN A 85 0.32 -1.04 -2.54
CA GLN A 85 1.75 -1.27 -2.35
C GLN A 85 2.05 -1.65 -0.90
N ASN A 86 3.27 -2.16 -0.65
CA ASN A 86 3.79 -2.49 0.68
C ASN A 86 2.82 -3.34 1.51
N LEU A 87 2.30 -4.40 0.88
CA LEU A 87 1.38 -5.32 1.52
C LEU A 87 2.13 -6.21 2.51
N HIS A 88 1.70 -6.12 3.77
CA HIS A 88 2.06 -7.02 4.85
C HIS A 88 0.79 -7.68 5.41
N THR A 89 0.75 -9.00 5.43
CA THR A 89 -0.43 -9.77 5.88
C THR A 89 -0.39 -10.03 7.39
N MET A 90 -1.53 -10.36 8.00
CA MET A 90 -1.59 -10.68 9.44
C MET A 90 -0.70 -11.87 9.85
N GLU A 91 -0.37 -12.76 8.91
CA GLU A 91 0.45 -13.96 9.16
C GLU A 91 1.96 -13.63 9.32
N GLU A 92 2.39 -12.38 9.14
CA GLU A 92 3.79 -12.01 9.27
C GLU A 92 4.24 -11.93 10.74
N LEU A 93 5.45 -12.43 11.02
CA LEU A 93 6.01 -12.58 12.37
C LEU A 93 6.08 -11.27 13.18
N HIS A 94 6.14 -10.12 12.53
CA HIS A 94 6.27 -8.82 13.20
C HIS A 94 4.96 -8.31 13.81
N PHE A 95 3.82 -8.93 13.50
CA PHE A 95 2.53 -8.55 14.06
C PHE A 95 2.19 -9.49 15.23
N THR A 96 2.31 -8.96 16.43
CA THR A 96 2.05 -9.69 17.68
C THR A 96 0.64 -9.46 18.21
N GLY A 97 -0.08 -8.48 17.67
CA GLY A 97 -1.44 -8.15 18.08
C GLY A 97 -2.47 -9.15 17.55
N ASN A 98 -3.60 -9.25 18.24
CA ASN A 98 -4.76 -10.02 17.84
C ASN A 98 -6.04 -9.17 17.97
N CYS A 99 -7.10 -9.54 17.26
CA CYS A 99 -8.39 -8.94 17.53
C CYS A 99 -9.56 -9.92 17.33
N LEU A 100 -10.65 -9.64 18.04
CA LEU A 100 -11.93 -10.30 17.92
C LEU A 100 -12.46 -10.11 16.50
N LYS A 101 -12.56 -11.22 15.77
CA LYS A 101 -13.24 -11.28 14.48
C LYS A 101 -14.67 -10.75 14.60
N GLY A 102 -15.01 -9.78 13.76
CA GLY A 102 -16.30 -9.11 13.76
C GLY A 102 -16.51 -8.07 14.86
N SER A 103 -15.47 -7.68 15.61
CA SER A 103 -15.52 -6.47 16.44
C SER A 103 -15.69 -5.22 15.57
N ARG A 104 -16.17 -4.14 16.18
CA ARG A 104 -16.38 -2.87 15.48
C ARG A 104 -15.11 -2.03 15.59
N PRO A 105 -14.40 -1.74 14.48
CA PRO A 105 -13.19 -0.92 14.53
C PRO A 105 -13.51 0.53 14.89
N ILE A 106 -12.57 1.16 15.60
CA ILE A 106 -12.43 2.62 15.56
C ILE A 106 -11.70 2.97 14.27
N LEU A 107 -12.23 3.91 13.50
CA LEU A 107 -11.55 4.43 12.32
C LEU A 107 -10.87 5.75 12.69
N SER A 108 -9.54 5.78 12.63
CA SER A 108 -8.75 6.98 12.89
C SER A 108 -8.30 7.58 11.57
N PHE A 109 -8.74 8.81 11.28
CA PHE A 109 -8.36 9.53 10.06
C PHE A 109 -7.46 10.71 10.40
N ASP A 110 -6.36 10.83 9.67
CA ASP A 110 -5.48 11.99 9.72
C ASP A 110 -6.20 13.27 9.23
N ALA A 111 -5.86 14.42 9.81
CA ALA A 111 -6.40 15.73 9.44
C ALA A 111 -6.09 16.11 7.98
N ALA A 112 -5.06 15.50 7.38
CA ALA A 112 -4.75 15.67 5.97
C ALA A 112 -5.92 15.29 5.03
N PHE A 113 -6.81 14.38 5.44
CA PHE A 113 -7.97 14.01 4.63
C PHE A 113 -8.96 15.15 4.40
N ASP A 114 -9.01 16.13 5.30
CA ASP A 114 -9.96 17.25 5.21
C ASP A 114 -9.42 18.41 4.35
N LYS A 115 -8.12 18.39 4.00
CA LYS A 115 -7.46 19.45 3.23
C LYS A 115 -7.80 19.44 1.75
N GLN A 116 -7.90 18.26 1.13
CA GLN A 116 -8.11 18.13 -0.32
C GLN A 116 -9.49 17.52 -0.62
N ALA A 117 -10.18 18.02 -1.64
CA ALA A 117 -11.54 17.59 -1.99
C ALA A 117 -11.63 16.08 -2.32
N HIS A 118 -10.68 15.56 -3.10
CA HIS A 118 -10.67 14.14 -3.46
C HIS A 118 -10.38 13.24 -2.24
N LEU A 119 -9.55 13.69 -1.29
CA LEU A 119 -9.31 12.97 -0.04
C LEU A 119 -10.55 12.94 0.85
N ARG A 120 -11.34 14.02 0.90
CA ARG A 120 -12.63 14.04 1.62
C ARG A 120 -13.60 12.98 1.07
N VAL A 121 -13.69 12.85 -0.25
CA VAL A 121 -14.52 11.80 -0.88
C VAL A 121 -13.99 10.41 -0.52
N ILE A 122 -12.67 10.22 -0.53
CA ILE A 122 -12.04 8.95 -0.15
C ILE A 122 -12.27 8.63 1.34
N LYS A 123 -12.19 9.62 2.24
CA LYS A 123 -12.47 9.51 3.67
C LYS A 123 -13.90 9.00 3.90
N GLU A 124 -14.88 9.61 3.23
CA GLU A 124 -16.28 9.17 3.28
C GLU A 124 -16.48 7.76 2.71
N LEU A 125 -15.81 7.42 1.61
CA LEU A 125 -15.88 6.09 1.04
C LEU A 125 -15.26 5.03 1.97
N PHE A 126 -14.14 5.36 2.64
CA PHE A 126 -13.50 4.52 3.64
C PHE A 126 -14.33 4.35 4.90
N LEU A 127 -14.95 5.41 5.39
CA LEU A 127 -15.83 5.36 6.55
C LEU A 127 -16.99 4.39 6.32
N HIS A 128 -17.64 4.50 5.16
CA HIS A 128 -18.67 3.56 4.75
C HIS A 128 -18.13 2.16 4.42
N THR A 129 -16.81 2.06 4.17
CA THR A 129 -16.19 0.82 3.72
C THR A 129 -15.67 -0.07 4.84
N PHE A 130 -14.82 0.50 5.68
CA PHE A 130 -14.21 -0.19 6.79
C PHE A 130 -15.07 -0.07 8.06
N GLY A 131 -16.03 0.86 8.09
CA GLY A 131 -16.99 1.00 9.18
C GLY A 131 -17.94 -0.19 9.26
N VAL A 132 -18.05 -0.75 10.46
CA VAL A 132 -18.97 -1.85 10.76
C VAL A 132 -20.27 -1.28 11.35
N PRO A 133 -21.42 -1.42 10.66
CA PRO A 133 -22.68 -0.84 11.10
C PRO A 133 -23.20 -1.52 12.37
N LYS A 134 -23.90 -0.75 13.21
CA LYS A 134 -24.54 -1.27 14.43
C LYS A 134 -25.57 -2.34 14.05
N GLY A 135 -25.51 -3.50 14.70
CA GLY A 135 -26.44 -4.61 14.47
C GLY A 135 -26.20 -5.42 13.19
N ALA A 136 -25.02 -5.33 12.57
CA ALA A 136 -24.67 -6.24 11.48
C ALA A 136 -24.60 -7.69 11.99
N ARG A 137 -24.94 -8.63 11.10
CA ARG A 137 -24.83 -10.06 11.41
C ARG A 137 -23.35 -10.38 11.72
N LYS A 138 -23.10 -11.19 12.75
CA LYS A 138 -21.76 -11.59 13.22
C LYS A 138 -20.93 -10.46 13.87
N THR A 139 -21.53 -9.30 14.19
CA THR A 139 -20.81 -8.26 14.95
C THR A 139 -20.73 -8.61 16.43
N LYS A 140 -19.58 -8.36 17.03
CA LYS A 140 -19.39 -8.40 18.48
C LYS A 140 -19.54 -7.00 19.07
N PRO A 141 -20.03 -6.87 20.32
CA PRO A 141 -20.31 -5.56 20.93
C PRO A 141 -19.03 -4.80 21.33
N PHE A 142 -17.93 -5.50 21.58
CA PHE A 142 -16.66 -4.93 22.03
C PHE A 142 -15.89 -4.20 20.93
N ILE A 143 -15.18 -3.15 21.32
CA ILE A 143 -14.22 -2.43 20.51
C ILE A 143 -12.84 -2.97 20.90
N ASP A 144 -12.12 -3.49 19.92
CA ASP A 144 -10.89 -4.25 20.18
C ASP A 144 -9.73 -3.77 19.30
N HIS A 145 -10.04 -3.10 18.19
CA HIS A 145 -9.02 -2.64 17.26
C HIS A 145 -9.34 -1.28 16.65
N VAL A 146 -8.27 -0.60 16.24
CA VAL A 146 -8.27 0.68 15.54
C VAL A 146 -7.69 0.47 14.14
N MET A 147 -8.40 0.93 13.12
CA MET A 147 -7.88 1.05 11.77
C MET A 147 -7.47 2.51 11.53
N ALA A 148 -6.18 2.74 11.39
CA ALA A 148 -5.61 4.07 11.18
C ALA A 148 -5.34 4.32 9.71
N PHE A 149 -5.77 5.50 9.23
CA PHE A 149 -5.54 6.01 7.89
C PHE A 149 -4.70 7.28 7.98
N THR A 150 -3.45 7.21 7.53
CA THR A 150 -2.51 8.34 7.55
C THR A 150 -2.13 8.72 6.12
N VAL A 151 -2.11 10.02 5.81
CA VAL A 151 -1.71 10.49 4.48
C VAL A 151 -0.28 11.00 4.55
N ALA A 152 0.62 10.41 3.78
CA ALA A 152 2.00 10.86 3.64
C ALA A 152 2.40 10.78 2.16
N GLU A 153 2.95 11.87 1.62
CA GLU A 153 3.44 11.95 0.22
C GLU A 153 2.39 11.52 -0.82
N GLY A 154 1.13 11.94 -0.66
CA GLY A 154 0.03 11.55 -1.57
C GLY A 154 -0.37 10.08 -1.49
N LYS A 155 0.19 9.32 -0.54
CA LYS A 155 -0.12 7.91 -0.29
C LYS A 155 -0.85 7.75 1.04
N ILE A 156 -1.77 6.80 1.08
CA ILE A 156 -2.58 6.50 2.24
C ILE A 156 -2.03 5.24 2.88
N TRP A 157 -1.52 5.36 4.08
CA TRP A 157 -1.03 4.25 4.89
C TRP A 157 -2.19 3.73 5.74
N ILE A 158 -2.45 2.43 5.62
CA ILE A 158 -3.47 1.74 6.40
C ILE A 158 -2.78 0.76 7.33
N ARG A 159 -3.09 0.90 8.63
CA ARG A 159 -2.57 0.05 9.71
C ARG A 159 -3.69 -0.35 10.65
N CYS A 160 -3.59 -1.55 11.21
CA CYS A 160 -4.55 -2.08 12.17
C CYS A 160 -3.85 -2.34 13.50
N TYR A 161 -4.40 -1.80 14.57
CA TYR A 161 -3.86 -1.87 15.93
C TYR A 161 -4.88 -2.50 16.88
N GLU A 162 -4.43 -3.39 17.76
CA GLU A 162 -5.16 -3.88 18.91
C GLU A 162 -5.15 -2.82 20.01
N VAL A 163 -6.26 -2.66 20.72
CA VAL A 163 -6.35 -1.82 21.91
C VAL A 163 -6.07 -2.69 23.12
N SER A 164 -4.86 -2.56 23.68
CA SER A 164 -4.49 -3.25 24.91
C SER A 164 -4.71 -2.31 26.10
N GLU A 165 -5.66 -2.66 26.95
CA GLU A 165 -5.92 -1.98 28.22
C GLU A 165 -5.05 -2.59 29.32
N SER A 166 -4.24 -1.77 29.98
CA SER A 166 -3.52 -2.18 31.19
C SER A 166 -4.17 -1.52 32.41
N GLU A 167 -4.71 -2.33 33.32
CA GLU A 167 -5.14 -1.84 34.63
C GLU A 167 -3.89 -1.40 35.41
N ALA A 168 -3.76 -0.10 35.66
CA ALA A 168 -2.62 0.49 36.37
C ALA A 168 -2.52 0.10 37.86
N GLU A 169 -3.27 -0.90 38.34
CA GLU A 169 -3.34 -1.26 39.76
C GLU A 169 -2.44 -2.45 40.16
N LYS A 170 -1.85 -3.20 39.21
CA LYS A 170 -1.00 -4.37 39.54
C LYS A 170 0.50 -4.12 39.47
N ALA A 171 0.94 -2.94 39.02
CA ALA A 171 2.36 -2.58 38.96
C ALA A 171 2.88 -1.96 40.27
N SER A 172 2.01 -1.42 41.13
CA SER A 172 2.41 -0.75 42.38
C SER A 172 2.56 -1.66 43.61
N LYS A 173 2.28 -2.97 43.48
CA LYS A 173 2.44 -3.96 44.58
C LYS A 173 3.69 -4.85 44.49
N LYS A 174 4.54 -4.65 43.49
CA LYS A 174 5.75 -5.49 43.27
C LYS A 174 7.08 -4.74 43.33
N ALA A 175 7.08 -3.51 43.82
CA ALA A 175 8.25 -2.66 43.99
C ALA A 175 8.29 -2.01 45.40
N LYS A 176 7.94 -2.79 46.43
CA LYS A 176 8.28 -2.48 47.83
C LYS A 176 9.11 -3.65 48.35
N ASP A 177 10.37 -3.67 47.90
CA ASP A 177 11.52 -4.28 48.57
C ASP A 177 12.75 -3.82 47.78
N GLY A 178 13.43 -2.77 48.26
CA GLY A 178 14.73 -2.34 47.72
C GLY A 178 14.90 -0.83 47.53
N GLU A 179 15.35 -0.19 48.60
CA GLU A 179 16.20 1.01 48.69
C GLU A 179 15.70 2.40 48.22
N GLU A 180 16.00 3.35 49.10
CA GLU A 180 15.67 4.77 49.12
C GLU A 180 16.62 5.54 48.19
N ASP A 181 16.06 6.42 47.36
CA ASP A 181 16.74 7.68 47.11
C ASP A 181 15.70 8.80 46.92
N MET A 182 15.97 9.91 47.59
CA MET A 182 15.13 11.10 47.64
C MET A 182 15.39 11.96 46.40
N ASP A 183 14.33 12.42 45.74
CA ASP A 183 14.33 13.78 45.19
C ASP A 183 12.89 14.30 45.16
N VAL A 184 12.68 15.35 45.93
CA VAL A 184 11.44 16.12 46.08
C VAL A 184 11.54 17.27 45.09
N ASP A 185 10.55 17.46 44.23
CA ASP A 185 10.02 18.80 44.03
C ASP A 185 8.58 18.79 43.53
N ASP A 186 7.80 19.55 44.28
CA ASP A 186 6.36 19.51 44.45
C ASP A 186 5.72 20.57 43.54
N ALA A 187 4.76 20.17 42.71
CA ALA A 187 3.81 21.09 42.10
C ALA A 187 2.39 20.54 42.33
N ALA A 188 1.76 21.12 43.34
CA ALA A 188 0.49 20.73 43.96
C ALA A 188 -0.68 20.42 42.99
N PRO A 189 -1.56 19.46 43.35
CA PRO A 189 -2.63 18.98 42.48
C PRO A 189 -3.88 19.87 42.57
N LYS A 190 -4.37 20.34 41.41
CA LYS A 190 -5.71 20.92 41.30
C LYS A 190 -6.75 19.80 41.30
N LYS A 191 -7.54 19.76 42.37
CA LYS A 191 -8.68 18.86 42.61
C LYS A 191 -9.75 19.00 41.52
N GLY A 192 -10.14 17.87 40.92
CA GLY A 192 -11.40 17.72 40.18
C GLY A 192 -11.26 16.98 38.85
N ALA A 193 -10.94 15.68 38.86
CA ALA A 193 -11.09 14.84 37.66
C ALA A 193 -11.40 13.39 38.04
N ASN A 194 -12.32 12.79 37.29
CA ASN A 194 -12.86 11.45 37.47
C ASN A 194 -11.78 10.37 37.59
N LYS A 195 -11.97 9.51 38.59
CA LYS A 195 -11.12 8.40 39.01
C LYS A 195 -11.32 7.18 38.09
N HIS A 196 -10.71 7.17 36.90
CA HIS A 196 -10.28 5.96 36.16
C HIS A 196 -9.41 6.36 34.94
N GLU A 197 -8.12 6.65 35.14
CA GLU A 197 -7.21 6.79 33.99
C GLU A 197 -6.78 5.39 33.51
N THR A 198 -7.57 4.79 32.64
CA THR A 198 -7.17 3.59 31.89
C THR A 198 -6.07 3.96 30.90
N LYS A 199 -4.84 3.47 31.13
CA LYS A 199 -3.74 3.58 30.15
C LYS A 199 -3.96 2.54 29.06
N ALA A 200 -4.38 3.00 27.88
CA ALA A 200 -4.49 2.19 26.67
C ALA A 200 -3.20 2.26 25.85
N SER A 201 -2.73 1.10 25.40
CA SER A 201 -1.60 0.94 24.48
C SER A 201 -2.05 0.27 23.18
N LEU A 202 -1.30 0.48 22.10
CA LEU A 202 -1.63 -0.03 20.77
C LEU A 202 -0.58 -1.02 20.29
N VAL A 203 -1.00 -2.21 19.86
CA VAL A 203 -0.13 -3.27 19.31
C VAL A 203 -0.53 -3.56 17.87
N GLU A 204 0.42 -3.67 16.94
CA GLU A 204 0.10 -3.86 15.51
C GLU A 204 -0.37 -5.31 15.22
N ILE A 205 -1.52 -5.45 14.55
CA ILE A 205 -2.14 -6.74 14.15
C ILE A 205 -1.91 -7.03 12.66
N GLY A 206 -1.95 -5.99 11.83
CA GLY A 206 -2.07 -6.12 10.37
C GLY A 206 -3.52 -6.35 9.88
N PRO A 207 -3.76 -6.39 8.55
CA PRO A 207 -2.78 -6.18 7.49
C PRO A 207 -2.35 -4.71 7.41
N ARG A 208 -1.12 -4.49 6.95
CA ARG A 208 -0.56 -3.17 6.65
C ARG A 208 -0.38 -3.05 5.15
N PHE A 209 -0.86 -1.96 4.59
CA PHE A 209 -0.68 -1.68 3.17
C PHE A 209 -0.81 -0.20 2.87
N VAL A 210 -0.31 0.18 1.70
CA VAL A 210 -0.30 1.56 1.22
C VAL A 210 -1.18 1.65 -0.02
N LEU A 211 -2.12 2.59 -0.03
CA LEU A 211 -2.97 2.89 -1.17
C LEU A 211 -2.54 4.21 -1.80
N THR A 212 -2.30 4.20 -3.11
CA THR A 212 -2.07 5.42 -3.89
C THR A 212 -3.28 5.68 -4.78
N PRO A 213 -4.01 6.80 -4.60
CA PRO A 213 -5.10 7.17 -5.50
C PRO A 213 -4.63 7.32 -6.94
N ILE A 214 -5.35 6.72 -7.89
CA ILE A 214 -5.05 6.83 -9.34
C ILE A 214 -6.11 7.71 -9.99
N VAL A 215 -7.36 7.28 -9.96
CA VAL A 215 -8.50 7.97 -10.59
C VAL A 215 -9.75 7.84 -9.74
N ILE A 216 -10.62 8.84 -9.84
CA ILE A 216 -11.99 8.80 -9.34
C ILE A 216 -12.94 9.02 -10.51
N GLN A 217 -13.92 8.13 -10.62
CA GLN A 217 -15.00 8.21 -11.60
C GLN A 217 -16.28 8.63 -10.90
N GLU A 218 -17.11 9.39 -11.60
CA GLU A 218 -18.40 9.86 -11.10
C GLU A 218 -19.36 8.71 -10.78
N SER A 219 -19.44 7.71 -11.67
CA SER A 219 -20.41 6.62 -11.57
C SER A 219 -19.80 5.32 -11.04
N SER A 220 -20.63 4.28 -10.88
CA SER A 220 -20.19 2.96 -10.42
C SER A 220 -19.57 2.14 -11.56
N PHE A 221 -18.26 1.96 -11.51
CA PHE A 221 -17.43 1.27 -12.51
C PHE A 221 -17.57 1.83 -13.93
N GLY A 222 -17.81 3.13 -14.05
CA GLY A 222 -18.00 3.84 -15.31
C GLY A 222 -18.17 5.34 -15.12
N GLY A 223 -18.57 6.03 -16.17
CA GLY A 223 -18.75 7.49 -16.17
C GLY A 223 -17.45 8.28 -16.35
N PRO A 224 -17.54 9.62 -16.40
CA PRO A 224 -16.40 10.49 -16.60
C PRO A 224 -15.44 10.45 -15.40
N ILE A 225 -14.17 10.70 -15.68
CA ILE A 225 -13.12 10.81 -14.66
C ILE A 225 -13.19 12.23 -14.08
N ILE A 226 -13.45 12.32 -12.77
CA ILE A 226 -13.55 13.60 -12.05
C ILE A 226 -12.27 13.95 -11.29
N TYR A 227 -11.37 12.98 -11.11
CA TYR A 227 -10.05 13.20 -10.55
C TYR A 227 -9.04 12.22 -11.13
N GLU A 228 -7.85 12.71 -11.44
CA GLU A 228 -6.71 11.91 -11.87
C GLU A 228 -5.45 12.40 -11.13
N ASN A 229 -4.72 11.45 -10.53
CA ASN A 229 -3.48 11.74 -9.84
C ASN A 229 -2.32 11.80 -10.83
N LYS A 230 -1.82 13.01 -11.11
CA LYS A 230 -0.68 13.25 -12.01
C LYS A 230 0.65 12.72 -11.46
N GLU A 231 0.77 12.57 -10.15
CA GLU A 231 1.98 12.05 -9.49
C GLU A 231 2.06 10.52 -9.58
N PHE A 232 0.95 9.86 -9.93
CA PHE A 232 0.92 8.41 -10.03
C PHE A 232 1.63 7.92 -11.29
N VAL A 233 2.75 7.22 -11.10
CA VAL A 233 3.44 6.49 -12.17
C VAL A 233 3.13 5.00 -12.05
N SER A 234 2.64 4.39 -13.14
CA SER A 234 2.31 2.98 -13.13
C SER A 234 3.59 2.11 -12.97
N PRO A 235 3.54 0.99 -12.23
CA PRO A 235 4.68 0.06 -12.12
C PRO A 235 5.14 -0.53 -13.45
N ASN A 236 4.27 -0.55 -14.46
CA ASN A 236 4.63 -0.97 -15.81
C ASN A 236 5.51 0.09 -16.50
N GLN A 237 5.18 1.36 -16.33
CA GLN A 237 5.95 2.48 -16.85
C GLN A 237 7.35 2.50 -16.22
N ILE A 238 7.45 2.40 -14.88
CA ILE A 238 8.72 2.33 -14.16
C ILE A 238 9.59 1.17 -14.66
N ARG A 239 8.99 -0.02 -14.85
CA ARG A 239 9.71 -1.18 -15.40
C ARG A 239 10.17 -0.96 -16.85
N SER A 240 9.37 -0.27 -17.66
CA SER A 240 9.71 0.05 -19.04
C SER A 240 10.91 1.02 -19.09
N GLU A 241 10.87 2.10 -18.30
CA GLU A 241 11.95 3.08 -18.17
C GLU A 241 13.24 2.46 -17.63
N LEU A 242 13.14 1.57 -16.64
CA LEU A 242 14.29 0.84 -16.10
C LEU A 242 14.89 -0.12 -17.14
N ARG A 243 14.07 -0.72 -18.02
CA ARG A 243 14.55 -1.54 -19.13
C ARG A 243 15.20 -0.68 -20.22
N LEU A 244 14.59 0.45 -20.56
CA LEU A 244 15.11 1.39 -21.56
C LEU A 244 16.46 1.99 -21.13
N SER A 245 16.58 2.42 -19.87
CA SER A 245 17.84 2.94 -19.32
C SER A 245 18.94 1.87 -19.30
N LYS A 246 18.61 0.61 -18.99
CA LYS A 246 19.56 -0.52 -19.09
C LYS A 246 20.00 -0.77 -20.53
N ALA A 247 19.08 -0.74 -21.49
CA ALA A 247 19.38 -0.89 -22.91
C ALA A 247 20.27 0.27 -23.41
N GLY A 248 19.98 1.52 -23.03
CA GLY A 248 20.80 2.68 -23.36
C GLY A 248 22.23 2.57 -22.83
N ARG A 249 22.41 2.07 -21.59
CA ARG A 249 23.76 1.78 -21.05
C ARG A 249 24.49 0.72 -21.85
N HIS A 250 23.78 -0.32 -22.30
CA HIS A 250 24.38 -1.37 -23.13
C HIS A 250 24.82 -0.82 -24.50
N ASN A 251 23.97 -0.04 -25.16
CA ASN A 251 24.28 0.60 -26.44
C ASN A 251 25.49 1.52 -26.32
N ARG A 252 25.54 2.38 -25.28
CA ARG A 252 26.69 3.27 -25.04
C ARG A 252 28.00 2.49 -24.85
N ARG A 253 27.97 1.34 -24.18
CA ARG A 253 29.17 0.48 -24.05
C ARG A 253 29.58 -0.15 -25.38
N ALA A 254 28.62 -0.58 -26.18
CA ALA A 254 28.87 -1.13 -27.51
C ALA A 254 29.48 -0.07 -28.44
N GLU A 255 28.94 1.15 -28.44
CA GLU A 255 29.45 2.30 -29.17
C GLU A 255 30.86 2.67 -28.71
N GLN A 256 31.13 2.75 -27.40
CA GLN A 256 32.48 3.00 -26.88
C GLN A 256 33.47 1.90 -27.28
N GLY A 257 33.02 0.65 -27.33
CA GLY A 257 33.83 -0.47 -27.82
C GLY A 257 34.17 -0.34 -29.30
N LEU A 258 33.20 0.07 -30.12
CA LEU A 258 33.40 0.33 -31.54
C LEU A 258 34.31 1.54 -31.76
N GLU A 259 34.05 2.65 -31.09
CA GLU A 259 34.85 3.88 -31.16
C GLU A 259 36.30 3.61 -30.75
N ARG A 260 36.54 2.81 -29.69
CA ARG A 260 37.88 2.40 -29.30
C ARG A 260 38.56 1.55 -30.38
N LYS A 261 37.84 0.66 -31.06
CA LYS A 261 38.37 -0.12 -32.19
C LYS A 261 38.74 0.80 -33.35
N THR A 262 37.87 1.73 -33.72
CA THR A 262 38.13 2.73 -34.76
C THR A 262 39.35 3.59 -34.43
N LYS A 263 39.42 4.16 -33.22
CA LYS A 263 40.59 4.95 -32.77
C LYS A 263 41.88 4.14 -32.80
N ARG A 264 41.86 2.87 -32.40
CA ARG A 264 43.03 1.99 -32.52
C ARG A 264 43.43 1.74 -33.97
N GLY A 265 42.44 1.58 -34.86
CA GLY A 265 42.66 1.41 -36.30
C GLY A 265 43.26 2.66 -36.96
N ASP A 266 42.76 3.85 -36.59
CA ASP A 266 43.27 5.13 -37.11
C ASP A 266 44.70 5.43 -36.64
N LEU A 267 45.04 5.04 -35.41
CA LEU A 267 46.41 5.13 -34.85
C LEU A 267 47.36 4.06 -35.40
N GLY A 268 46.90 3.16 -36.27
CA GLY A 268 47.71 2.07 -36.83
C GLY A 268 48.18 1.04 -35.81
N LEU A 269 47.43 0.89 -34.70
CA LEU A 269 47.72 -0.06 -33.61
C LEU A 269 47.00 -1.41 -33.79
N VAL A 270 46.50 -1.69 -34.99
CA VAL A 270 45.77 -2.92 -35.35
C VAL A 270 46.53 -3.62 -36.47
N SER A 271 46.67 -4.95 -36.37
CA SER A 271 47.47 -5.77 -37.28
C SER A 271 46.84 -5.96 -38.66
N GLU A 272 45.50 -5.95 -38.74
CA GLU A 272 44.74 -6.12 -39.99
C GLU A 272 43.63 -5.08 -40.09
N GLY A 273 43.53 -4.42 -41.25
CA GLY A 273 42.50 -3.41 -41.53
C GLY A 273 42.67 -2.12 -40.70
N GLY A 274 43.19 -1.06 -41.31
CA GLY A 274 43.41 0.23 -40.67
C GLY A 274 44.51 1.04 -41.37
N ARG A 275 44.75 2.27 -40.92
CA ARG A 275 45.84 3.09 -41.47
C ARG A 275 47.16 2.53 -40.93
N LYS A 276 48.01 1.97 -41.80
CA LYS A 276 49.35 1.53 -41.38
C LYS A 276 50.11 2.76 -40.88
N LYS A 277 50.63 2.71 -39.66
CA LYS A 277 51.47 3.78 -39.11
C LYS A 277 52.67 3.95 -40.05
N GLU A 278 52.93 5.18 -40.49
CA GLU A 278 54.13 5.47 -41.29
C GLU A 278 55.36 5.05 -40.48
N LYS A 279 56.23 4.25 -41.10
CA LYS A 279 57.46 3.79 -40.48
C LYS A 279 58.43 4.97 -40.48
N ASP A 280 59.02 5.24 -39.32
CA ASP A 280 60.07 6.25 -39.20
C ASP A 280 61.30 5.80 -39.99
N ALA A 281 61.95 6.72 -40.70
CA ALA A 281 63.11 6.41 -41.54
C ALA A 281 64.33 5.97 -40.71
N LEU A 282 64.32 6.28 -39.41
CA LEU A 282 65.34 5.90 -38.44
C LEU A 282 64.97 4.66 -37.59
N ASP A 283 63.89 3.94 -37.93
CA ASP A 283 63.47 2.74 -37.19
C ASP A 283 64.42 1.56 -37.51
N ASP A 284 64.94 0.86 -36.50
CA ASP A 284 65.90 -0.25 -36.65
C ASP A 284 65.38 -1.36 -37.58
N ARG A 285 64.06 -1.55 -37.62
CA ARG A 285 63.39 -2.52 -38.51
C ARG A 285 63.37 -2.11 -39.99
N VAL A 286 63.76 -0.88 -40.30
CA VAL A 286 63.91 -0.34 -41.65
C VAL A 286 65.39 -0.16 -41.98
N LEU A 287 66.20 0.29 -41.00
CA LEU A 287 67.64 0.50 -41.15
C LEU A 287 68.45 -0.79 -41.29
N PHE A 288 68.02 -1.88 -40.65
CA PHE A 288 68.75 -3.15 -40.61
C PHE A 288 67.99 -4.31 -41.28
N ALA A 289 67.04 -4.00 -42.17
CA ALA A 289 66.29 -4.98 -42.95
C ALA A 289 67.03 -5.41 -44.22
#